data_AF-A0A938M111-F1
#
_entry.id   AF-A0A938M111-F1
#
_cell.length_a   1.000
_cell.length_b   1.000
_cell.length_c   1.000
_cell.angle_alpha   90.00
_cell.angle_beta   90.00
_cell.angle_gamma   90.00
#
_symmetry.space_group_name_H-M   'P 1'
#
loop_
_entity.id
_entity.type
_entity.pdbx_description
1 polymer ?
#
loop_
_entity_poly.entity_id
_entity_poly.type
_entity_poly.pdbx_seq_one_letter_code
_entity_poly.pdbx_strand_id
1 'polypeptide(L)'
;MRDLAGMTFEQLRNWLRDRMLLRGLAAADIDRRRDETPYDAPLAHWRKADDAFRQNLARAAISLLEEIPAEGWPPEHCHNLVTLIEEAGMSGAIERLKDIVFSQAWLRGASGPQLHMLALRTLLGLGWKGDPNFWIRQPEQLASEYPELVFRGLLEHGLDIAFSRLNDVVRDPEAMRRVLWLFPRLVEIHGLGKLRAAAASAARRASEDVAEEIERWFRVSDYIPAGMPGYEPSEAHLVAAGLSNWQQAEDQGGWQAESQDPQRALAGCLFGCEGPRE
;
A
#
# COMPACT_ATOMS: atom_id res chain seq x y z
N MET A 1 13.45 -27.55 7.93
CA MET A 1 13.76 -26.25 7.29
C MET A 1 14.76 -26.53 6.19
N ARG A 2 14.48 -26.15 4.92
CA ARG A 2 15.49 -26.22 3.86
C ARG A 2 16.62 -25.24 4.20
N ASP A 3 17.87 -25.65 4.00
CA ASP A 3 19.01 -24.74 4.12
C ASP A 3 19.00 -23.76 2.94
N LEU A 4 18.51 -22.54 3.17
CA LEU A 4 18.47 -21.49 2.16
C LEU A 4 19.87 -20.93 1.86
N ALA A 5 20.81 -21.02 2.81
CA ALA A 5 22.13 -20.43 2.67
C ALA A 5 22.98 -21.14 1.60
N GLY A 6 22.74 -22.44 1.38
CA GLY A 6 23.38 -23.23 0.34
C GLY A 6 22.72 -23.17 -1.04
N MET A 7 21.63 -22.41 -1.22
CA MET A 7 20.92 -22.34 -2.50
C MET A 7 21.69 -21.52 -3.54
N THR A 8 21.69 -21.98 -4.78
CA THR A 8 22.10 -21.14 -5.91
C THR A 8 21.13 -19.99 -6.12
N PHE A 9 21.55 -18.96 -6.85
CA PHE A 9 20.69 -17.84 -7.22
C PHE A 9 19.35 -18.30 -7.84
N GLU A 10 19.39 -19.24 -8.78
CA GLU A 10 18.18 -19.77 -9.44
C GLU A 10 17.27 -20.54 -8.49
N GLN A 11 17.84 -21.33 -7.59
CA GLN A 11 17.08 -22.04 -6.57
C GLN A 11 16.41 -21.06 -5.60
N LEU A 12 17.12 -20.02 -5.18
CA LEU A 12 16.60 -18.99 -4.29
C LEU A 12 15.51 -18.14 -4.96
N ARG A 13 15.70 -17.76 -6.23
CA ARG A 13 14.70 -17.04 -7.03
C ARG A 13 13.43 -17.85 -7.19
N ASN A 14 13.54 -19.11 -7.59
CA ASN A 14 12.38 -20.00 -7.74
C ASN A 14 11.68 -20.24 -6.40
N TRP A 15 12.44 -20.48 -5.33
CA TRP A 15 11.87 -20.63 -3.99
C TRP A 15 11.13 -19.37 -3.54
N LEU A 16 11.70 -18.19 -3.78
CA LEU A 16 11.08 -16.91 -3.42
C LEU A 16 9.81 -16.69 -4.23
N ARG A 17 9.86 -16.92 -5.54
CA ARG A 17 8.70 -16.83 -6.44
C ARG A 17 7.57 -17.74 -5.98
N ASP A 18 7.87 -19.02 -5.78
CA ASP A 18 6.89 -19.99 -5.32
C ASP A 18 6.27 -19.55 -4.00
N ARG A 19 7.07 -18.97 -3.11
CA ARG A 19 6.57 -18.49 -1.83
C ARG A 19 5.67 -17.25 -1.97
N MET A 20 5.99 -16.31 -2.86
CA MET A 20 5.15 -15.12 -3.13
C MET A 20 3.83 -15.48 -3.82
N LEU A 21 3.83 -16.51 -4.68
CA LEU A 21 2.68 -16.93 -5.49
C LEU A 21 1.79 -17.98 -4.80
N LEU A 22 2.32 -18.78 -3.87
CA LEU A 22 1.58 -19.90 -3.28
C LEU A 22 1.02 -19.55 -1.89
N ARG A 23 -0.27 -19.20 -1.85
CA ARG A 23 -1.16 -19.60 -0.75
C ARG A 23 -1.76 -20.99 -1.07
N GLY A 24 -1.55 -21.97 -0.19
CA GLY A 24 -2.47 -23.12 -0.05
C GLY A 24 -2.34 -24.38 -0.93
N LEU A 25 -1.33 -24.57 -1.79
CA LEU A 25 -1.27 -25.78 -2.66
C LEU A 25 -0.48 -27.00 -2.12
N ALA A 26 0.20 -26.89 -0.98
CA ALA A 26 0.89 -28.04 -0.38
C ALA A 26 0.08 -28.61 0.79
N ALA A 27 -0.74 -29.63 0.52
CA ALA A 27 -1.68 -30.27 1.45
C ALA A 27 -1.08 -30.80 2.77
N ALA A 28 0.26 -30.87 2.91
CA ALA A 28 0.93 -31.30 4.13
C ALA A 28 1.41 -30.14 5.04
N ASP A 29 1.35 -28.90 4.57
CA ASP A 29 1.91 -27.71 5.24
C ASP A 29 0.84 -26.64 5.57
N ILE A 30 -0.44 -26.95 5.32
CA ILE A 30 -1.57 -26.01 5.44
C ILE A 30 -1.70 -25.48 6.88
N ASP A 31 -1.58 -26.33 7.89
CA ASP A 31 -1.75 -25.92 9.29
C ASP A 31 -0.64 -24.98 9.79
N ARG A 32 0.55 -25.00 9.16
CA ARG A 32 1.68 -24.14 9.55
C ARG A 32 1.75 -22.85 8.74
N ARG A 33 1.28 -22.87 7.48
CA ARG A 33 1.29 -21.73 6.56
C ARG A 33 0.01 -20.89 6.61
N ARG A 34 -0.99 -21.29 7.40
CA ARG A 34 -2.25 -20.55 7.51
C ARG A 34 -2.06 -19.16 8.11
N ASP A 35 -1.10 -19.03 9.04
CA ASP A 35 -0.87 -17.81 9.81
C ASP A 35 0.45 -17.08 9.45
N GLU A 36 1.32 -17.70 8.64
CA GLU A 36 2.58 -17.08 8.18
C GLU A 36 2.35 -16.30 6.88
N THR A 37 2.72 -15.02 6.84
CA THR A 37 2.70 -14.28 5.58
C THR A 37 3.82 -14.79 4.64
N PRO A 38 3.63 -14.69 3.31
CA PRO A 38 4.63 -15.16 2.34
C PRO A 38 6.05 -14.60 2.54
N TYR A 39 6.17 -13.36 3.03
CA TYR A 39 7.43 -12.63 3.18
C TYR A 39 8.10 -12.81 4.55
N ASP A 40 7.40 -13.30 5.58
CA ASP A 40 7.95 -13.46 6.94
C ASP A 40 9.21 -14.31 7.00
N ALA A 41 9.16 -15.50 6.39
CA ALA A 41 10.32 -16.40 6.42
C ALA A 41 11.52 -15.83 5.65
N PRO A 42 11.38 -15.37 4.38
CA PRO A 42 12.47 -14.66 3.68
C PRO A 42 13.07 -13.53 4.52
N LEU A 43 12.24 -12.74 5.19
CA LEU A 43 12.68 -11.62 6.02
C LEU A 43 13.40 -12.06 7.29
N ALA A 44 12.91 -13.11 7.95
CA ALA A 44 13.57 -13.71 9.10
C ALA A 44 14.96 -14.25 8.75
N HIS A 45 15.11 -14.82 7.56
CA HIS A 45 16.40 -15.23 7.02
C HIS A 45 17.30 -14.02 6.72
N TRP A 46 16.78 -12.99 6.05
CA TRP A 46 17.52 -11.74 5.77
C TRP A 46 18.16 -11.13 7.03
N ARG A 47 17.38 -11.03 8.12
CA ARG A 47 17.82 -10.45 9.39
C ARG A 47 19.01 -11.19 10.01
N LYS A 48 19.09 -12.51 9.83
CA LYS A 48 20.12 -13.38 10.44
C LYS A 48 21.25 -13.76 9.48
N ALA A 49 21.11 -13.42 8.21
CA ALA A 49 22.01 -13.84 7.15
C ALA A 49 23.32 -13.06 7.10
N ASP A 50 24.32 -13.67 6.48
CA ASP A 50 25.53 -12.99 6.04
C ASP A 50 25.28 -12.12 4.80
N ASP A 51 26.29 -11.32 4.44
CA ASP A 51 26.17 -10.40 3.31
C ASP A 51 26.02 -11.12 1.97
N ALA A 52 26.60 -12.32 1.81
CA ALA A 52 26.53 -13.09 0.57
C ALA A 52 25.08 -13.56 0.31
N PHE A 53 24.41 -14.09 1.32
CA PHE A 53 23.01 -14.48 1.21
C PHE A 53 22.11 -13.26 1.01
N ARG A 54 22.35 -12.16 1.73
CA ARG A 54 21.60 -10.90 1.52
C ARG A 54 21.71 -10.42 0.08
N GLN A 55 22.92 -10.39 -0.49
CA GLN A 55 23.10 -10.01 -1.89
C GLN A 55 22.33 -10.92 -2.85
N ASN A 56 22.38 -12.24 -2.63
CA ASN A 56 21.64 -13.19 -3.46
C ASN A 56 20.12 -13.04 -3.33
N LEU A 57 19.60 -12.85 -2.11
CA LEU A 57 18.17 -12.65 -1.88
C LEU A 57 17.68 -11.34 -2.50
N ALA A 58 18.44 -10.24 -2.32
CA ALA A 58 18.11 -8.96 -2.94
C ALA A 58 18.10 -9.07 -4.47
N ARG A 59 19.11 -9.71 -5.06
CA ARG A 59 19.17 -9.96 -6.51
C ARG A 59 17.97 -10.79 -6.97
N ALA A 60 17.56 -11.81 -6.21
CA ALA A 60 16.40 -12.64 -6.54
C ALA A 60 15.11 -11.83 -6.48
N ALA A 61 14.89 -11.04 -5.43
CA ALA A 61 13.72 -10.19 -5.29
C ALA A 61 13.62 -9.15 -6.42
N ILE A 62 14.73 -8.49 -6.75
CA ILE A 62 14.79 -7.52 -7.85
C ILE A 62 14.50 -8.20 -9.19
N SER A 63 15.04 -9.40 -9.43
CA SER A 63 14.76 -10.18 -10.64
C SER A 63 13.26 -10.50 -10.79
N LEU A 64 12.55 -10.75 -9.68
CA LEU A 64 11.11 -11.03 -9.73
C LEU A 64 10.28 -9.79 -10.05
N LEU A 65 10.72 -8.58 -9.70
CA LEU A 65 10.04 -7.34 -10.14
C LEU A 65 9.97 -7.25 -11.67
N GLU A 66 10.97 -7.79 -12.37
CA GLU A 66 11.03 -7.77 -13.83
C GLU A 66 10.06 -8.77 -14.47
N GLU A 67 9.73 -9.85 -13.75
CA GLU A 67 8.84 -10.91 -14.21
C GLU A 67 7.36 -10.52 -14.08
N ILE A 68 7.01 -9.69 -13.09
CA ILE A 68 5.62 -9.26 -12.79
C ILE A 68 4.79 -8.91 -14.04
N PRO A 69 5.23 -8.00 -14.93
CA PRO A 69 4.41 -7.57 -16.07
C PRO A 69 4.33 -8.64 -17.17
N ALA A 70 5.35 -9.49 -17.32
CA ALA A 70 5.38 -10.54 -18.34
C ALA A 70 4.54 -11.75 -17.92
N GLU A 71 4.58 -12.09 -16.65
CA GLU A 71 3.89 -13.25 -16.06
C GLU A 71 2.50 -12.91 -15.51
N GLY A 72 2.11 -11.62 -15.55
CA GLY A 72 0.78 -11.17 -15.13
C GLY A 72 0.49 -11.41 -13.65
N TRP A 73 1.45 -11.07 -12.78
CA TRP A 73 1.28 -11.31 -11.34
C TRP A 73 0.08 -10.55 -10.78
N PRO A 74 -0.76 -11.22 -9.99
CA PRO A 74 -1.80 -10.56 -9.21
C PRO A 74 -1.22 -9.51 -8.24
N PRO A 75 -1.92 -8.38 -8.00
CA PRO A 75 -1.47 -7.34 -7.09
C PRO A 75 -1.11 -7.83 -5.68
N GLU A 76 -1.83 -8.81 -5.15
CA GLU A 76 -1.56 -9.41 -3.85
C GLU A 76 -0.20 -10.11 -3.78
N HIS A 77 0.23 -10.74 -4.87
CA HIS A 77 1.54 -11.39 -4.94
C HIS A 77 2.66 -10.38 -5.12
N CYS A 78 2.42 -9.34 -5.92
CA CYS A 78 3.32 -8.19 -6.01
C CYS A 78 3.48 -7.51 -4.65
N HIS A 79 2.37 -7.31 -3.92
CA HIS A 79 2.36 -6.71 -2.58
C HIS A 79 3.28 -7.48 -1.61
N ASN A 80 3.23 -8.81 -1.61
CA ASN A 80 4.11 -9.63 -0.79
C ASN A 80 5.60 -9.39 -1.11
N LEU A 81 5.94 -9.35 -2.40
CA LEU A 81 7.31 -9.15 -2.85
C LEU A 81 7.83 -7.76 -2.47
N VAL A 82 7.03 -6.72 -2.71
CA VAL A 82 7.46 -5.35 -2.42
C VAL A 82 7.51 -5.06 -0.93
N THR A 83 6.65 -5.70 -0.12
CA THR A 83 6.71 -5.64 1.34
C THR A 83 8.01 -6.25 1.86
N LEU A 84 8.41 -7.42 1.33
CA LEU A 84 9.73 -8.00 1.63
C LEU A 84 10.87 -7.03 1.31
N ILE A 85 10.84 -6.41 0.12
CA ILE A 85 11.86 -5.46 -0.35
C ILE A 85 11.96 -4.25 0.59
N GLU A 86 10.81 -3.69 0.98
CA GLU A 86 10.73 -2.54 1.86
C GLU A 86 11.21 -2.86 3.28
N GLU A 87 10.69 -3.92 3.90
CA GLU A 87 11.07 -4.31 5.27
C GLU A 87 12.52 -4.77 5.39
N ALA A 88 13.07 -5.36 4.33
CA ALA A 88 14.49 -5.72 4.28
C ALA A 88 15.40 -4.52 3.96
N GLY A 89 14.85 -3.36 3.56
CA GLY A 89 15.61 -2.18 3.19
C GLY A 89 16.48 -2.37 1.95
N MET A 90 15.98 -3.11 0.95
CA MET A 90 16.76 -3.46 -0.25
C MET A 90 16.89 -2.27 -1.21
N SER A 91 17.75 -1.31 -0.87
CA SER A 91 17.96 -0.08 -1.65
C SER A 91 18.37 -0.32 -3.11
N GLY A 92 18.96 -1.47 -3.43
CA GLY A 92 19.26 -1.91 -4.79
C GLY A 92 18.02 -2.02 -5.71
N ALA A 93 16.81 -2.11 -5.15
CA ALA A 93 15.57 -2.14 -5.92
C ALA A 93 15.13 -0.77 -6.46
N ILE A 94 15.67 0.34 -5.92
CA ILE A 94 15.24 1.70 -6.26
C ILE A 94 15.35 1.99 -7.75
N GLU A 95 16.49 1.71 -8.37
CA GLU A 95 16.70 1.99 -9.80
C GLU A 95 15.74 1.19 -10.68
N ARG A 96 15.46 -0.07 -10.32
CA ARG A 96 14.52 -0.90 -11.08
C ARG A 96 13.08 -0.41 -10.94
N LEU A 97 12.67 -0.04 -9.73
CA LEU A 97 11.35 0.53 -9.48
C LEU A 97 11.19 1.88 -10.18
N LYS A 98 12.24 2.72 -10.21
CA LYS A 98 12.26 3.96 -10.99
C LYS A 98 11.99 3.67 -12.47
N ASP A 99 12.74 2.75 -13.08
CA ASP A 99 12.53 2.39 -14.48
C ASP A 99 11.08 1.98 -14.76
N ILE A 100 10.50 1.16 -13.88
CA ILE A 100 9.11 0.70 -13.97
C ILE A 100 8.13 1.88 -13.94
N VAL A 101 8.27 2.80 -12.98
CA VAL A 101 7.32 3.92 -12.83
C VAL A 101 7.50 4.97 -13.92
N PHE A 102 8.74 5.25 -14.36
CA PHE A 102 9.02 6.19 -15.45
C PHE A 102 8.57 5.66 -16.80
N SER A 103 8.78 4.37 -17.07
CA SER A 103 8.33 3.74 -18.31
C SER A 103 6.85 3.39 -18.29
N GLN A 104 6.18 3.52 -17.13
CA GLN A 104 4.79 3.12 -16.91
C GLN A 104 4.53 1.65 -17.28
N ALA A 105 5.55 0.78 -17.11
CA ALA A 105 5.50 -0.59 -17.61
C ALA A 105 4.34 -1.39 -16.99
N TRP A 106 4.04 -1.10 -15.73
CA TRP A 106 3.03 -1.82 -14.95
C TRP A 106 1.61 -1.26 -15.10
N LEU A 107 1.40 -0.12 -15.76
CA LEU A 107 0.04 0.45 -15.91
C LEU A 107 -0.85 -0.31 -16.89
N ARG A 108 -0.31 -1.30 -17.61
CA ARG A 108 -1.06 -2.01 -18.64
C ARG A 108 -2.00 -3.04 -18.00
N GLY A 109 -3.26 -3.06 -18.44
CA GLY A 109 -4.26 -4.04 -18.00
C GLY A 109 -5.06 -3.59 -16.78
N ALA A 110 -6.03 -4.42 -16.36
CA ALA A 110 -7.01 -4.06 -15.33
C ALA A 110 -6.38 -3.80 -13.94
N SER A 111 -5.34 -4.57 -13.59
CA SER A 111 -4.62 -4.43 -12.31
C SER A 111 -3.48 -3.40 -12.36
N GLY A 112 -3.28 -2.74 -13.49
CA GLY A 112 -2.11 -1.90 -13.72
C GLY A 112 -1.96 -0.70 -12.77
N PRO A 113 -3.03 0.06 -12.47
CA PRO A 113 -2.97 1.15 -11.50
C PRO A 113 -2.51 0.68 -10.12
N GLN A 114 -3.03 -0.45 -9.63
CA GLN A 114 -2.68 -1.01 -8.33
C GLN A 114 -1.23 -1.48 -8.29
N LEU A 115 -0.73 -2.12 -9.35
CA LEU A 115 0.69 -2.50 -9.45
C LEU A 115 1.58 -1.26 -9.44
N HIS A 116 1.24 -0.24 -10.23
CA HIS A 116 2.00 1.01 -10.29
C HIS A 116 1.99 1.77 -8.95
N MET A 117 0.85 1.77 -8.25
CA MET A 117 0.71 2.27 -6.89
C MET A 117 1.68 1.56 -5.93
N LEU A 118 1.74 0.22 -5.97
CA LEU A 118 2.66 -0.57 -5.15
C LEU A 118 4.12 -0.20 -5.43
N ALA A 119 4.51 0.01 -6.69
CA ALA A 119 5.87 0.44 -7.02
C ALA A 119 6.21 1.82 -6.43
N LEU A 120 5.30 2.79 -6.55
CA LEU A 120 5.47 4.13 -5.98
C LEU A 120 5.52 4.15 -4.44
N ARG A 121 4.63 3.38 -3.79
CA ARG A 121 4.66 3.20 -2.33
C ARG A 121 6.01 2.63 -1.88
N THR A 122 6.50 1.61 -2.58
CA THR A 122 7.76 0.94 -2.26
C THR A 122 8.94 1.89 -2.43
N LEU A 123 8.94 2.71 -3.48
CA LEU A 123 9.95 3.76 -3.65
C LEU A 123 9.97 4.73 -2.45
N LEU A 124 8.80 5.18 -1.98
CA LEU A 124 8.71 6.00 -0.77
C LEU A 124 9.20 5.27 0.47
N GLY A 125 8.81 4.00 0.66
CA GLY A 125 9.24 3.16 1.78
C GLY A 125 10.75 2.94 1.81
N LEU A 126 11.40 2.86 0.65
CA LEU A 126 12.85 2.79 0.50
C LEU A 126 13.55 4.16 0.62
N GLY A 127 12.79 5.23 0.87
CA GLY A 127 13.32 6.58 1.07
C GLY A 127 13.60 7.36 -0.23
N TRP A 128 13.16 6.86 -1.39
CA TRP A 128 13.23 7.63 -2.63
C TRP A 128 12.07 8.63 -2.70
N LYS A 129 12.40 9.92 -2.71
CA LYS A 129 11.42 11.01 -2.62
C LYS A 129 10.96 11.58 -3.97
N GLY A 130 11.69 11.29 -5.04
CA GLY A 130 11.51 11.95 -6.34
C GLY A 130 11.63 13.48 -6.22
N ASP A 131 11.00 14.20 -7.14
CA ASP A 131 10.78 15.65 -7.06
C ASP A 131 9.27 15.96 -7.06
N PRO A 132 8.83 17.17 -6.69
CA PRO A 132 7.40 17.49 -6.66
C PRO A 132 6.69 17.34 -8.02
N ASN A 133 7.39 17.62 -9.13
CA ASN A 133 6.80 17.50 -10.47
C ASN A 133 6.60 16.04 -10.87
N PHE A 134 7.47 15.13 -10.44
CA PHE A 134 7.30 13.70 -10.62
C PHE A 134 5.96 13.22 -10.03
N TRP A 135 5.63 13.66 -8.82
CA TRP A 135 4.38 13.28 -8.15
C TRP A 135 3.14 13.85 -8.84
N ILE A 136 3.19 15.12 -9.26
CA ILE A 136 2.06 15.75 -9.97
C ILE A 136 1.83 15.13 -11.36
N ARG A 137 2.90 14.65 -12.01
CA ARG A 137 2.84 14.05 -13.35
C ARG A 137 2.48 12.57 -13.35
N GLN A 138 2.06 12.02 -12.21
CA GLN A 138 1.55 10.66 -12.21
C GLN A 138 0.33 10.56 -13.15
N PRO A 139 0.14 9.39 -13.80
CA PRO A 139 -0.99 9.17 -14.69
C PRO A 139 -2.31 9.53 -14.02
N GLU A 140 -3.21 10.17 -14.76
CA GLU A 140 -4.49 10.67 -14.24
C GLU A 140 -5.31 9.58 -13.56
N GLN A 141 -5.30 8.36 -14.11
CA GLN A 141 -5.98 7.21 -13.51
C GLN A 141 -5.46 6.92 -12.11
N LEU A 142 -4.14 6.92 -11.92
CA LEU A 142 -3.53 6.71 -10.61
C LEU A 142 -3.82 7.87 -9.65
N ALA A 143 -3.73 9.11 -10.14
CA ALA A 143 -4.00 10.29 -9.32
C ALA A 143 -5.47 10.32 -8.84
N SER A 144 -6.39 9.82 -9.65
CA SER A 144 -7.80 9.67 -9.28
C SER A 144 -8.01 8.54 -8.26
N GLU A 145 -7.44 7.36 -8.51
CA GLU A 145 -7.63 6.18 -7.64
C GLU A 145 -6.88 6.29 -6.30
N TYR A 146 -5.69 6.89 -6.28
CA TYR A 146 -4.77 6.95 -5.13
C TYR A 146 -4.20 8.37 -4.85
N PRO A 147 -5.04 9.40 -4.69
CA PRO A 147 -4.61 10.78 -4.44
C PRO A 147 -3.79 10.93 -3.16
N GLU A 148 -4.07 10.14 -2.13
CA GLU A 148 -3.35 10.13 -0.86
C GLU A 148 -1.89 9.69 -1.02
N LEU A 149 -1.60 8.78 -1.96
CA LEU A 149 -0.21 8.38 -2.23
C LEU A 149 0.56 9.51 -2.90
N VAL A 150 -0.04 10.18 -3.88
CA VAL A 150 0.57 11.34 -4.55
C VAL A 150 0.79 12.47 -3.55
N PHE A 151 -0.19 12.75 -2.71
CA PHE A 151 -0.08 13.75 -1.65
C PHE A 151 1.00 13.39 -0.62
N ARG A 152 1.10 12.12 -0.22
CA ARG A 152 2.20 11.63 0.64
C ARG A 152 3.56 11.83 -0.01
N GLY A 153 3.69 11.57 -1.32
CA GLY A 153 4.91 11.85 -2.05
C GLY A 153 5.30 13.33 -2.06
N LEU A 154 4.32 14.24 -2.14
CA LEU A 154 4.56 15.68 -2.02
C LEU A 154 4.93 16.11 -0.60
N LEU A 155 4.37 15.46 0.43
CA LEU A 155 4.69 15.73 1.84
C LEU A 155 6.18 15.48 2.17
N GLU A 156 6.85 14.56 1.45
CA GLU A 156 8.29 14.34 1.57
C GLU A 156 9.14 15.58 1.24
N HIS A 157 8.56 16.56 0.54
CA HIS A 157 9.16 17.85 0.19
C HIS A 157 8.71 18.99 1.11
N GLY A 158 7.78 18.72 2.02
CA GLY A 158 7.31 19.66 3.04
C GLY A 158 5.82 19.99 2.93
N LEU A 159 5.25 20.36 4.07
CA LEU A 159 3.82 20.67 4.23
C LEU A 159 3.36 21.76 3.24
N ASP A 160 4.10 22.86 3.14
CA ASP A 160 3.74 23.98 2.28
C ASP A 160 3.73 23.58 0.80
N ILE A 161 4.67 22.72 0.37
CA ILE A 161 4.72 22.22 -1.01
C ILE A 161 3.50 21.34 -1.28
N ALA A 162 3.21 20.37 -0.42
CA ALA A 162 2.05 19.49 -0.57
C ALA A 162 0.73 20.29 -0.66
N PHE A 163 0.50 21.22 0.26
CA PHE A 163 -0.72 22.04 0.25
C PHE A 163 -0.77 23.09 -0.86
N SER A 164 0.38 23.57 -1.36
CA SER A 164 0.40 24.43 -2.56
C SER A 164 -0.06 23.69 -3.82
N ARG A 165 0.11 22.36 -3.84
CA ARG A 165 -0.18 21.45 -4.95
C ARG A 165 -1.42 20.60 -4.75
N LEU A 166 -2.17 20.80 -3.67
CA LEU A 166 -3.33 19.95 -3.33
C LEU A 166 -4.35 19.87 -4.47
N ASN A 167 -4.61 20.99 -5.16
CA ASN A 167 -5.58 21.04 -6.27
C ASN A 167 -5.08 20.39 -7.57
N ASP A 168 -3.77 20.17 -7.68
CA ASP A 168 -3.20 19.38 -8.78
C ASP A 168 -3.46 17.87 -8.56
N VAL A 169 -3.76 17.47 -7.32
CA VAL A 169 -3.98 16.07 -6.89
C VAL A 169 -5.46 15.76 -6.66
N VAL A 170 -6.18 16.65 -5.99
CA VAL A 170 -7.57 16.47 -5.57
C VAL A 170 -8.49 17.25 -6.49
N ARG A 171 -9.32 16.52 -7.24
CA ARG A 171 -10.27 17.10 -8.21
C ARG A 171 -11.72 17.08 -7.75
N ASP A 172 -12.02 16.24 -6.76
CA ASP A 172 -13.36 16.01 -6.25
C ASP A 172 -13.35 15.75 -4.72
N PRO A 173 -14.52 15.81 -4.05
CA PRO A 173 -14.62 15.61 -2.61
C PRO A 173 -14.21 14.20 -2.14
N GLU A 174 -14.36 13.18 -2.97
CA GLU A 174 -14.01 11.81 -2.61
C GLU A 174 -12.50 11.63 -2.52
N ALA A 175 -11.77 12.16 -3.51
CA ALA A 175 -10.33 12.25 -3.48
C ALA A 175 -9.84 13.06 -2.26
N MET A 176 -10.53 14.16 -1.92
CA MET A 176 -10.21 14.94 -0.72
C MET A 176 -10.37 14.10 0.54
N ARG A 177 -11.47 13.35 0.66
CA ARG A 177 -11.71 12.46 1.81
C ARG A 177 -10.58 11.46 1.98
N ARG A 178 -10.06 10.85 0.91
CA ARG A 178 -8.89 9.96 1.00
C ARG A 178 -7.64 10.69 1.51
N VAL A 179 -7.35 11.90 1.02
CA VAL A 179 -6.22 12.71 1.51
C VAL A 179 -6.39 13.10 2.99
N LEU A 180 -7.61 13.39 3.44
CA LEU A 180 -7.90 13.74 4.84
C LEU A 180 -7.57 12.61 5.83
N TRP A 181 -7.46 11.35 5.38
CA TRP A 181 -7.04 10.24 6.24
C TRP A 181 -5.60 10.39 6.72
N LEU A 182 -4.78 11.19 6.03
CA LEU A 182 -3.41 11.50 6.44
C LEU A 182 -3.35 12.56 7.54
N PHE A 183 -4.41 13.34 7.75
CA PHE A 183 -4.38 14.52 8.62
C PHE A 183 -4.08 14.22 10.10
N PRO A 184 -4.61 13.15 10.74
CA PRO A 184 -4.26 12.84 12.12
C PRO A 184 -2.75 12.74 12.34
N ARG A 185 -2.05 12.02 11.44
CA ARG A 185 -0.59 11.89 11.49
C ARG A 185 0.12 13.22 11.20
N LEU A 186 -0.41 14.04 10.29
CA LEU A 186 0.14 15.38 10.04
C LEU A 186 -0.01 16.31 11.25
N VAL A 187 -1.08 16.17 12.04
CA VAL A 187 -1.23 16.92 13.29
C VAL A 187 -0.16 16.51 14.29
N GLU A 188 0.12 15.21 14.43
CA GLU A 188 1.19 14.72 15.31
C GLU A 188 2.57 15.26 14.92
N ILE A 189 2.86 15.33 13.62
CA ILE A 189 4.18 15.74 13.11
C ILE A 189 4.35 17.27 13.09
N HIS A 190 3.33 18.01 12.66
CA HIS A 190 3.45 19.45 12.38
C HIS A 190 2.67 20.34 13.35
N GLY A 191 1.76 19.77 14.13
CA GLY A 191 0.82 20.48 15.00
C GLY A 191 -0.40 21.02 14.24
N LEU A 192 -1.54 21.04 14.94
CA LEU A 192 -2.84 21.44 14.38
C LEU A 192 -2.82 22.84 13.76
N GLY A 193 -2.15 23.80 14.40
CA GLY A 193 -2.11 25.19 13.93
C GLY A 193 -1.46 25.35 12.55
N LYS A 194 -0.33 24.66 12.31
CA LYS A 194 0.35 24.69 11.00
C LYS A 194 -0.46 23.99 9.93
N LEU A 195 -1.02 22.81 10.26
CA LEU A 195 -1.87 22.07 9.34
C LEU A 195 -3.10 22.89 8.94
N ARG A 196 -3.76 23.54 9.91
CA ARG A 196 -4.93 24.39 9.67
C ARG A 196 -4.59 25.58 8.78
N ALA A 197 -3.45 26.24 9.00
CA ALA A 197 -3.01 27.35 8.16
C ALA A 197 -2.74 26.93 6.71
N ALA A 198 -2.04 25.80 6.52
CA ALA A 198 -1.75 25.24 5.21
C ALA A 198 -3.04 24.81 4.48
N ALA A 199 -3.92 24.09 5.18
CA ALA A 199 -5.19 23.63 4.65
C ALA A 199 -6.14 24.78 4.29
N ALA A 200 -6.23 25.83 5.12
CA ALA A 200 -7.02 27.02 4.80
C ALA A 200 -6.49 27.75 3.56
N SER A 201 -5.17 27.77 3.36
CA SER A 201 -4.56 28.32 2.14
C SER A 201 -4.96 27.52 0.90
N ALA A 202 -4.97 26.18 0.99
CA ALA A 202 -5.37 25.31 -0.10
C ALA A 202 -6.88 25.41 -0.40
N ALA A 203 -7.72 25.40 0.63
CA ALA A 203 -9.18 25.51 0.51
C ALA A 203 -9.61 26.78 -0.26
N ARG A 204 -8.94 27.92 -0.05
CA ARG A 204 -9.21 29.17 -0.81
C ARG A 204 -9.02 29.05 -2.32
N ARG A 205 -8.25 28.06 -2.79
CA ARG A 205 -7.99 27.82 -4.21
C ARG A 205 -8.80 26.65 -4.77
N ALA A 206 -9.39 25.84 -3.90
CA ALA A 206 -10.09 24.60 -4.24
C ALA A 206 -11.52 24.91 -4.74
N SER A 207 -12.20 23.90 -5.29
CA SER A 207 -13.64 23.97 -5.51
C SER A 207 -14.38 24.05 -4.17
N GLU A 208 -15.61 24.57 -4.20
CA GLU A 208 -16.45 24.73 -3.00
C GLU A 208 -16.62 23.39 -2.25
N ASP A 209 -16.94 22.32 -2.97
CA ASP A 209 -17.14 20.99 -2.36
C ASP A 209 -15.87 20.44 -1.69
N VAL A 210 -14.70 20.64 -2.30
CA VAL A 210 -13.41 20.19 -1.73
C VAL A 210 -13.03 21.03 -0.51
N ALA A 211 -13.26 22.34 -0.57
CA ALA A 211 -13.05 23.23 0.58
C ALA A 211 -13.97 22.83 1.75
N GLU A 212 -15.22 22.46 1.46
CA GLU A 212 -16.17 22.02 2.48
C GLU A 212 -15.70 20.77 3.23
N GLU A 213 -15.12 19.78 2.54
CA GLU A 213 -14.57 18.58 3.19
C GLU A 213 -13.42 18.93 4.14
N ILE A 214 -12.52 19.84 3.73
CA ILE A 214 -11.42 20.33 4.58
C ILE A 214 -12.00 21.01 5.83
N GLU A 215 -12.96 21.91 5.66
CA GLU A 215 -13.58 22.63 6.77
C GLU A 215 -14.38 21.70 7.69
N ARG A 216 -15.08 20.71 7.12
CA ARG A 216 -15.81 19.69 7.86
C ARG A 216 -14.87 18.89 8.75
N TRP A 217 -13.72 18.47 8.24
CA TRP A 217 -12.71 17.75 9.02
C TRP A 217 -12.29 18.56 10.25
N PHE A 218 -11.95 19.84 10.10
CA PHE A 218 -11.54 20.69 11.23
C PHE A 218 -12.70 21.08 12.18
N ARG A 219 -13.96 21.07 11.72
CA ARG A 219 -15.13 21.33 12.58
C ARG A 219 -15.46 20.13 13.46
N VAL A 220 -15.38 18.92 12.92
CA VAL A 220 -15.70 17.68 13.64
C VAL A 220 -14.54 17.28 14.57
N SER A 221 -13.31 17.61 14.16
CA SER A 221 -12.10 17.23 14.89
C SER A 221 -11.77 18.23 16.00
N ASP A 222 -12.57 18.30 17.07
CA ASP A 222 -12.12 18.81 18.39
C ASP A 222 -10.95 17.94 18.91
N TYR A 223 -9.84 17.95 18.17
CA TYR A 223 -8.73 17.02 18.28
C TYR A 223 -7.90 17.38 19.50
N ILE A 224 -7.99 16.54 20.52
CA ILE A 224 -7.11 16.54 21.68
C ILE A 224 -6.02 15.48 21.40
N PRO A 225 -4.74 15.85 21.29
CA PRO A 225 -3.66 14.90 21.01
C PRO A 225 -3.62 13.77 22.05
N ALA A 226 -3.45 12.53 21.58
CA ALA A 226 -3.19 11.40 22.47
C ALA A 226 -1.89 11.64 23.25
N GLY A 227 -1.97 11.69 24.58
CA GLY A 227 -0.82 11.93 25.47
C GLY A 227 -1.01 12.97 26.59
N MET A 228 -2.19 13.58 26.73
CA MET A 228 -2.52 14.40 27.91
C MET A 228 -2.77 13.50 29.14
N PRO A 229 -2.14 13.75 30.30
CA PRO A 229 -2.36 12.95 31.49
C PRO A 229 -3.82 13.07 31.96
N GLY A 230 -4.52 11.93 32.06
CA GLY A 230 -5.89 11.84 32.60
C GLY A 230 -7.01 11.61 31.58
N TYR A 231 -6.71 11.29 30.32
CA TYR A 231 -7.74 11.01 29.32
C TYR A 231 -7.66 9.55 28.82
N GLU A 232 -8.70 8.76 29.09
CA GLU A 232 -8.97 7.50 28.41
C GLU A 232 -9.90 7.78 27.21
N PRO A 233 -9.45 7.53 25.96
CA PRO A 233 -10.31 7.75 24.80
C PRO A 233 -11.46 6.74 24.83
N SER A 234 -12.71 7.23 24.71
CA SER A 234 -13.87 6.37 24.49
C SER A 234 -13.73 5.57 23.19
N GLU A 235 -14.20 4.32 23.12
CA GLU A 235 -14.20 3.50 21.89
C GLU A 235 -14.74 4.23 20.65
N ALA A 236 -15.73 5.10 20.81
CA ALA A 236 -16.28 5.93 19.73
C ALA A 236 -15.24 6.87 19.07
N HIS A 237 -14.25 7.35 19.84
CA HIS A 237 -13.15 8.20 19.35
C HIS A 237 -12.11 7.39 18.55
N LEU A 238 -11.86 6.14 18.95
CA LEU A 238 -10.92 5.24 18.26
C LEU A 238 -11.51 4.75 16.92
N VAL A 239 -12.82 4.54 16.87
CA VAL A 239 -13.57 4.22 15.65
C VAL A 239 -13.68 5.44 14.72
N ALA A 240 -13.97 6.63 15.25
CA ALA A 240 -14.07 7.86 14.45
C ALA A 240 -12.72 8.37 13.90
N ALA A 241 -11.62 8.12 14.63
CA ALA A 241 -10.28 8.50 14.18
C ALA A 241 -9.64 7.48 13.20
N GLY A 242 -10.29 6.35 12.93
CA GLY A 242 -9.77 5.31 12.01
C GLY A 242 -8.47 4.64 12.46
N LEU A 243 -7.98 4.96 13.67
CA LEU A 243 -6.65 4.53 14.16
C LEU A 243 -6.57 3.04 14.45
N SER A 244 -7.70 2.36 14.73
CA SER A 244 -7.72 0.91 14.91
C SER A 244 -7.74 0.13 13.59
N ASN A 245 -8.10 0.78 12.48
CA ASN A 245 -8.20 0.15 11.16
C ASN A 245 -6.92 0.25 10.35
N TRP A 246 -5.94 1.09 10.73
CA TRP A 246 -4.71 1.25 9.95
C TRP A 246 -3.82 0.00 10.06
N GLN A 247 -3.58 -0.46 11.29
CA GLN A 247 -2.83 -1.70 11.54
C GLN A 247 -3.63 -2.92 11.06
N GLN A 248 -4.96 -2.94 11.24
CA GLN A 248 -5.79 -4.05 10.74
C GLN A 248 -5.94 -4.09 9.21
N ALA A 249 -5.96 -2.95 8.50
CA ALA A 249 -6.00 -2.93 7.04
C ALA A 249 -4.63 -3.28 6.43
N GLU A 250 -3.53 -2.90 7.09
CA GLU A 250 -2.18 -3.38 6.75
C GLU A 250 -1.98 -4.87 7.08
N ASP A 251 -2.46 -5.35 8.24
CA ASP A 251 -2.29 -6.74 8.71
C ASP A 251 -3.24 -7.74 8.01
N GLN A 252 -4.40 -7.31 7.51
CA GLN A 252 -5.38 -8.19 6.87
C GLN A 252 -5.33 -8.20 5.32
N GLY A 253 -4.42 -7.46 4.69
CA GLY A 253 -4.40 -7.35 3.22
C GLY A 253 -5.71 -6.78 2.64
N GLY A 254 -6.44 -6.00 3.44
CA GLY A 254 -7.80 -5.57 3.19
C GLY A 254 -7.88 -4.25 2.45
N TRP A 255 -7.33 -4.17 1.24
CA TRP A 255 -7.78 -3.19 0.25
C TRP A 255 -8.83 -3.84 -0.64
N GLN A 256 -9.87 -4.41 -0.02
CA GLN A 256 -11.11 -4.65 -0.74
C GLN A 256 -11.81 -3.30 -0.84
N ALA A 257 -11.70 -2.67 -2.00
CA ALA A 257 -12.74 -1.75 -2.43
C ALA A 257 -14.06 -2.50 -2.25
N GLU A 258 -15.00 -1.94 -1.51
CA GLU A 258 -16.39 -2.42 -1.49
C GLU A 258 -16.97 -2.29 -2.91
N SER A 259 -16.67 -3.26 -3.78
CA SER A 259 -17.48 -3.51 -4.97
C SER A 259 -18.66 -4.36 -4.51
N GLN A 260 -19.69 -3.71 -3.97
CA GLN A 260 -20.99 -4.35 -3.85
C GLN A 260 -21.59 -4.49 -5.25
N ASP A 261 -21.31 -5.61 -5.92
CA ASP A 261 -22.35 -6.36 -6.64
C ASP A 261 -21.98 -7.87 -6.74
N PRO A 262 -22.61 -8.74 -5.93
CA PRO A 262 -22.36 -10.18 -5.88
C PRO A 262 -23.06 -11.02 -6.98
N GLN A 263 -23.73 -10.44 -7.98
CA GLN A 263 -24.59 -11.21 -8.90
C GLN A 263 -23.89 -12.07 -9.96
N ARG A 264 -22.56 -12.28 -9.89
CA ARG A 264 -21.86 -13.25 -10.74
C ARG A 264 -21.05 -14.30 -9.97
N ALA A 265 -21.41 -14.54 -8.70
CA ALA A 265 -21.17 -15.82 -8.06
C ALA A 265 -22.01 -16.90 -8.75
N LEU A 266 -21.48 -17.43 -9.86
CA LEU A 266 -21.69 -18.76 -10.41
C LEU A 266 -22.84 -19.54 -9.77
N ALA A 267 -24.06 -19.20 -10.19
CA ALA A 267 -25.13 -20.17 -10.35
C ALA A 267 -24.60 -21.23 -11.33
N GLY A 268 -24.05 -22.30 -10.78
CA GLY A 268 -23.41 -23.35 -11.57
C GLY A 268 -22.64 -24.40 -10.77
N CYS A 269 -22.89 -24.54 -9.47
CA CYS A 269 -22.60 -25.81 -8.81
C CYS A 269 -23.63 -26.82 -9.30
N LEU A 270 -23.18 -27.61 -10.27
CA LEU A 270 -23.77 -28.85 -10.75
C LEU A 270 -24.21 -29.72 -9.56
N PHE A 271 -25.47 -30.16 -9.64
CA PHE A 271 -26.04 -31.43 -9.19
C PHE A 271 -25.73 -31.95 -7.77
N GLY A 272 -26.80 -32.22 -7.00
CA GLY A 272 -26.72 -33.21 -5.92
C GLY A 272 -27.82 -33.15 -4.86
N CYS A 273 -29.10 -33.22 -5.24
CA CYS A 273 -30.15 -33.65 -4.31
C CYS A 273 -30.73 -34.97 -4.82
N GLU A 274 -30.38 -36.07 -4.15
CA GLU A 274 -31.03 -37.37 -4.32
C GLU A 274 -32.36 -37.44 -3.55
N GLY A 275 -33.37 -38.01 -4.22
CA GLY A 275 -34.41 -38.85 -3.62
C GLY A 275 -35.86 -38.32 -3.70
N PRO A 276 -36.90 -39.19 -3.65
CA PRO A 276 -36.91 -40.66 -3.70
C PRO A 276 -37.77 -41.25 -4.86
N ARG A 277 -37.75 -42.58 -4.91
CA ARG A 277 -38.47 -43.53 -5.79
C ARG A 277 -39.98 -43.29 -5.87
N GLU A 278 -40.52 -43.45 -7.08
CA GLU A 278 -41.49 -44.50 -7.48
C GLU A 278 -41.52 -44.63 -9.01
#